data_AF-A0A2K8T6G7-F1
#
_entry.id   AF-A0A2K8T6G7-F1
#
_cell.length_a   1.000
_cell.length_b   1.000
_cell.length_c   1.000
_cell.angle_alpha   90.00
_cell.angle_beta   90.00
_cell.angle_gamma   90.00
#
_symmetry.space_group_name_H-M   'P 1'
#
loop_
_entity.id
_entity.type
_entity.pdbx_description
1 polymer ?
#
loop_
_entity_poly.entity_id
_entity_poly.type
_entity_poly.pdbx_seq_one_letter_code
_entity_poly.pdbx_strand_id
1 'polypeptide(L)'
;MVENSVLGVEIKADYEGESSAAPVPSAEKWSHEAIVARSNARPERMQKLKVAANSGENPGFDFLQECWNDDPALQIVIKKLLAKFPQWGIAIADGVLINFKS
;
A
#
# COMPACT_ATOMS: atom_id res chain seq x y z
N MET A 1 -43.76 -6.82 -3.13
CA MET A 1 -42.98 -7.99 -3.56
C MET A 1 -41.56 -7.49 -3.80
N VAL A 2 -40.52 -7.84 -3.05
CA VAL A 2 -40.36 -8.88 -2.04
C VAL A 2 -39.47 -8.30 -0.95
N GLU A 3 -39.90 -8.42 0.29
CA GLU A 3 -39.04 -8.41 1.46
C GLU A 3 -38.21 -9.71 1.46
N ASN A 4 -36.90 -9.60 1.64
CA ASN A 4 -36.11 -10.75 2.05
C ASN A 4 -35.31 -10.37 3.30
N SER A 5 -35.68 -11.03 4.38
CA SER A 5 -35.17 -10.87 5.72
C SER A 5 -34.00 -11.81 5.97
N VAL A 6 -33.28 -11.51 7.06
CA VAL A 6 -32.66 -12.49 8.00
C VAL A 6 -31.28 -13.05 7.54
N LEU A 7 -30.27 -13.22 8.40
CA LEU A 7 -30.24 -13.69 9.79
C LEU A 7 -28.99 -13.12 10.49
N GLY A 8 -29.14 -12.73 11.75
CA GLY A 8 -28.04 -12.20 12.56
C GLY A 8 -27.00 -13.26 12.95
N VAL A 9 -25.77 -12.78 13.15
CA VAL A 9 -24.77 -13.43 13.98
C VAL A 9 -24.05 -12.29 14.72
N GLU A 10 -24.32 -12.17 16.01
CA GLU A 10 -23.53 -11.38 16.94
C GLU A 10 -22.23 -12.16 17.21
N ILE A 11 -21.13 -11.76 16.57
CA ILE A 11 -19.79 -12.23 16.97
C ILE A 11 -19.28 -11.24 18.00
N LYS A 12 -19.50 -11.57 19.26
CA LYS A 12 -18.76 -11.02 20.38
C LYS A 12 -17.32 -11.52 20.29
N ALA A 13 -16.40 -10.66 19.90
CA ALA A 13 -14.98 -10.85 20.16
C ALA A 13 -14.47 -9.58 20.85
N ASP A 14 -14.34 -9.67 22.17
CA ASP A 14 -13.56 -8.73 22.96
C ASP A 14 -12.10 -8.84 22.48
N TYR A 15 -11.64 -7.87 21.68
CA TYR A 15 -10.22 -7.68 21.40
C TYR A 15 -9.84 -6.27 21.82
N GLU A 16 -9.58 -6.10 23.12
CA GLU A 16 -8.67 -5.06 23.59
C GLU A 16 -7.26 -5.45 23.12
N GLY A 17 -6.77 -4.69 22.15
CA GLY A 17 -5.47 -4.90 21.53
C GLY A 17 -5.16 -3.76 20.58
N GLU A 18 -4.94 -2.61 21.21
CA GLU A 18 -4.59 -1.29 20.70
C GLU A 18 -3.67 -1.29 19.45
N SER A 19 -4.25 -1.00 18.30
CA SER A 19 -3.79 0.01 17.32
C SER A 19 -4.84 0.10 16.21
N SER A 20 -6.03 0.55 16.59
CA SER A 20 -7.14 0.74 15.66
C SER A 20 -7.13 2.18 15.16
N ALA A 21 -6.26 2.48 14.21
CA ALA A 21 -6.52 3.59 13.32
C ALA A 21 -7.78 3.21 12.52
N ALA A 22 -8.90 3.84 12.83
CA ALA A 22 -10.16 3.63 12.10
C ALA A 22 -9.87 3.70 10.59
N PRO A 23 -10.40 2.79 9.77
CA PRO A 23 -10.19 2.83 8.33
C PRO A 23 -10.63 4.20 7.84
N VAL A 24 -9.67 5.00 7.38
CA VAL A 24 -9.94 6.32 6.82
C VAL A 24 -10.99 6.10 5.74
N PRO A 25 -12.16 6.77 5.81
CA PRO A 25 -13.19 6.65 4.80
C PRO A 25 -12.55 6.78 3.42
N SER A 26 -12.87 5.87 2.50
CA SER A 26 -12.27 5.86 1.16
C SER A 26 -12.41 7.23 0.48
N ALA A 27 -13.48 7.96 0.78
CA ALA A 27 -13.70 9.35 0.37
C ALA A 27 -12.62 10.32 0.87
N GLU A 28 -12.20 10.24 2.13
CA GLU A 28 -11.14 11.10 2.70
C GLU A 28 -9.77 10.77 2.11
N LYS A 29 -9.48 9.48 1.90
CA LYS A 29 -8.24 9.07 1.20
C LYS A 29 -8.18 9.71 -0.17
N TRP A 30 -9.27 9.72 -0.93
CA TRP A 30 -9.33 10.29 -2.28
C TRP A 30 -9.86 11.72 -2.34
N SER A 31 -9.81 12.46 -1.23
CA SER A 31 -10.12 13.89 -1.20
C SER A 31 -9.15 14.69 -2.08
N HIS A 32 -9.57 15.90 -2.49
CA HIS A 32 -8.74 16.78 -3.30
C HIS A 32 -7.42 17.10 -2.57
N GLU A 33 -7.49 17.38 -1.28
CA GLU A 33 -6.36 17.71 -0.44
C GLU A 33 -5.38 16.53 -0.33
N ALA A 34 -5.90 15.31 -0.09
CA ALA A 34 -5.07 14.12 -0.03
C ALA A 34 -4.45 13.75 -1.39
N ILE A 35 -5.14 14.01 -2.50
CA ILE A 35 -4.58 13.86 -3.85
C ILE A 35 -3.47 14.88 -4.11
N VAL A 36 -3.65 16.14 -3.70
CA VAL A 36 -2.63 17.20 -3.82
C VAL A 36 -1.41 16.87 -2.97
N ALA A 37 -1.61 16.51 -1.70
CA ALA A 37 -0.51 16.12 -0.81
C ALA A 37 0.30 14.95 -1.39
N ARG A 38 -0.38 13.90 -1.89
CA ARG A 38 0.29 12.77 -2.55
C ARG A 38 1.02 13.17 -3.83
N SER A 39 0.42 14.06 -4.63
CA SER A 39 1.05 14.57 -5.85
C SER A 39 2.30 15.40 -5.56
N ASN A 40 2.30 16.16 -4.46
CA ASN A 40 3.45 16.95 -4.02
C ASN A 40 4.58 16.08 -3.45
N ALA A 41 4.27 14.96 -2.80
CA ALA A 41 5.26 14.00 -2.30
C ALA A 41 5.81 13.05 -3.39
N ARG A 42 5.11 12.91 -4.52
CA ARG A 42 5.48 12.03 -5.64
C ARG A 42 6.89 12.27 -6.19
N PRO A 43 7.37 13.51 -6.43
CA PRO A 43 8.70 13.75 -6.99
C PRO A 43 9.82 13.16 -6.13
N GLU A 44 9.75 13.34 -4.81
CA GLU A 44 10.77 12.82 -3.88
C GLU A 44 10.76 11.29 -3.83
N ARG A 45 9.56 10.68 -3.71
CA ARG A 45 9.40 9.22 -3.74
C ARG A 45 9.91 8.62 -5.06
N MET A 46 9.59 9.27 -6.18
CA MET A 46 10.08 8.89 -7.51
C MET A 46 11.61 9.02 -7.62
N GLN A 47 12.20 10.08 -7.09
CA GLN A 47 13.65 10.25 -7.08
C GLN A 47 14.33 9.12 -6.30
N LYS A 48 13.83 8.77 -5.11
CA LYS A 48 14.37 7.65 -4.33
C LYS A 48 14.26 6.32 -5.07
N LEU A 49 13.14 6.05 -5.74
CA LEU A 49 12.99 4.86 -6.60
C LEU A 49 13.98 4.85 -7.77
N LYS A 50 14.24 6.01 -8.40
CA LYS A 50 15.25 6.13 -9.47
C LYS A 50 16.67 5.88 -8.95
N VAL A 51 17.00 6.40 -7.76
CA VAL A 51 18.30 6.15 -7.12
C VAL A 51 18.46 4.65 -6.87
N ALA A 52 17.47 3.98 -6.27
CA ALA A 52 17.49 2.53 -6.08
C ALA A 52 17.63 1.75 -7.40
N ALA A 53 16.97 2.22 -8.47
CA ALA A 53 17.09 1.62 -9.80
C ALA A 53 18.50 1.68 -10.39
N ASN A 54 19.24 2.74 -10.06
CA ASN A 54 20.59 3.01 -10.54
C ASN A 54 21.66 2.35 -9.65
N SER A 55 21.48 2.39 -8.34
CA SER A 55 22.44 1.83 -7.37
C SER A 55 22.29 0.33 -7.15
N GLY A 56 21.09 -0.23 -7.38
CA GLY A 56 20.76 -1.60 -7.00
C GLY A 56 20.57 -1.80 -5.48
N GLU A 57 20.63 -0.73 -4.71
CA GLU A 57 20.36 -0.73 -3.27
C GLU A 57 18.85 -0.81 -3.01
N ASN A 58 18.45 -1.70 -2.10
CA ASN A 58 17.05 -1.87 -1.74
C ASN A 58 16.57 -0.66 -0.91
N PRO A 59 15.54 0.09 -1.35
CA PRO A 59 15.06 1.27 -0.64
C PRO A 59 14.26 0.96 0.64
N GLY A 60 14.05 -0.32 0.95
CA GLY A 60 13.33 -0.82 2.12
C GLY A 60 11.88 -1.21 1.81
N PHE A 61 11.39 -2.27 2.45
CA PHE A 61 10.01 -2.76 2.26
C PHE A 61 8.98 -1.72 2.67
N ASP A 62 9.13 -1.10 3.84
CA ASP A 62 8.15 -0.11 4.36
C ASP A 62 7.97 1.07 3.40
N PHE A 63 9.08 1.57 2.84
CA PHE A 63 9.04 2.64 1.84
C PHE A 63 8.31 2.21 0.56
N LEU A 64 8.57 0.98 0.08
CA LEU A 64 7.88 0.44 -1.10
C LEU A 64 6.38 0.25 -0.82
N GLN A 65 6.02 -0.23 0.38
CA GLN A 65 4.65 -0.43 0.83
C GLN A 65 3.88 0.89 0.95
N GLU A 66 4.50 1.93 1.53
CA GLU A 66 3.93 3.27 1.59
C GLU A 66 3.65 3.81 0.18
N CYS A 67 4.65 3.75 -0.71
CA CYS A 67 4.50 4.19 -2.09
C CYS A 67 3.42 3.40 -2.86
N TRP A 68 3.34 2.09 -2.62
CA TRP A 68 2.37 1.20 -3.26
C TRP A 68 0.93 1.52 -2.86
N ASN A 69 0.70 1.78 -1.58
CA ASN A 69 -0.62 2.06 -1.01
C ASN A 69 -1.12 3.48 -1.28
N ASP A 70 -0.19 4.42 -1.47
CA ASP A 70 -0.51 5.83 -1.64
C ASP A 70 -0.67 6.23 -3.09
N ASP A 71 0.19 5.78 -4.00
CA ASP A 71 0.26 6.36 -5.34
C ASP A 71 0.25 5.29 -6.44
N PRO A 72 -0.89 5.11 -7.14
CA PRO A 72 -0.98 4.19 -8.27
C PRO A 72 0.09 4.43 -9.35
N ALA A 73 0.56 5.66 -9.52
CA ALA A 73 1.63 5.97 -10.49
C ALA A 73 2.97 5.35 -10.10
N LEU A 74 3.26 5.24 -8.79
CA LEU A 74 4.50 4.64 -8.29
C LEU A 74 4.46 3.12 -8.36
N GLN A 75 3.28 2.48 -8.33
CA GLN A 75 3.15 1.02 -8.45
C GLN A 75 3.78 0.50 -9.75
N ILE A 76 3.68 1.24 -10.86
CA ILE A 76 4.29 0.84 -12.15
C ILE A 76 5.82 0.82 -12.05
N VAL A 77 6.40 1.79 -11.36
CA VAL A 77 7.86 1.88 -11.16
C VAL A 77 8.32 0.78 -10.22
N ILE A 78 7.61 0.55 -9.12
CA ILE A 78 7.90 -0.51 -8.16
C ILE A 78 7.84 -1.89 -8.83
N LYS A 79 6.81 -2.17 -9.65
CA LYS A 79 6.70 -3.40 -10.44
C LYS A 79 7.95 -3.66 -11.29
N LYS A 80 8.40 -2.64 -12.03
CA LYS A 80 9.62 -2.73 -12.85
C LYS A 80 10.88 -2.94 -12.01
N LEU A 81 10.94 -2.29 -10.85
CA LEU A 81 12.08 -2.35 -9.95
C LEU A 81 12.23 -3.75 -9.34
N LEU A 82 11.14 -4.33 -8.83
CA LEU A 82 11.12 -5.69 -8.26
C LEU A 82 11.43 -6.77 -9.30
N ALA A 83 10.96 -6.59 -10.55
CA ALA A 83 11.33 -7.47 -11.65
C ALA A 83 12.84 -7.39 -11.99
N LYS A 84 13.45 -6.20 -11.84
CA LYS A 84 14.89 -6.00 -12.06
C LYS A 84 15.75 -6.55 -10.92
N PHE A 85 15.25 -6.52 -9.68
CA PHE A 85 16.00 -6.89 -8.49
C PHE A 85 15.29 -7.98 -7.66
N PRO A 86 15.11 -9.20 -8.19
CA PRO A 86 14.42 -10.29 -7.49
C PRO A 86 15.14 -10.69 -6.18
N GLN A 87 16.44 -10.44 -6.07
CA GLN A 87 17.23 -10.73 -4.87
C GLN A 87 16.82 -9.92 -3.65
N TRP A 88 16.01 -8.88 -3.81
CA TRP A 88 15.48 -8.10 -2.69
C TRP A 88 14.46 -8.87 -1.85
N GLY A 89 13.93 -10.00 -2.34
CA GLY A 89 13.03 -10.85 -1.56
C GLY A 89 11.64 -10.25 -1.34
N ILE A 90 11.21 -9.39 -2.26
CA ILE A 90 9.90 -8.73 -2.23
C ILE A 90 9.13 -9.13 -3.49
N ALA A 91 7.91 -9.64 -3.32
CA ALA A 91 7.02 -10.06 -4.40
C ALA A 91 5.72 -9.26 -4.38
N ILE A 92 5.02 -9.29 -5.51
CA ILE A 92 3.64 -8.81 -5.61
C ILE A 92 2.75 -10.05 -5.72
N ALA A 93 1.89 -10.26 -4.72
CA ALA A 93 0.91 -11.35 -4.70
C ALA A 93 -0.47 -10.74 -4.44
N ASP A 94 -1.48 -11.11 -5.22
CA ASP A 94 -2.87 -10.63 -5.07
C ASP A 94 -3.01 -9.09 -4.95
N GLY A 95 -2.15 -8.35 -5.67
CA GLY A 95 -2.17 -6.89 -5.67
C GLY A 95 -1.53 -6.23 -4.45
N VAL A 96 -0.89 -6.99 -3.55
CA VAL A 96 -0.17 -6.47 -2.38
C VAL A 96 1.32 -6.81 -2.44
N LEU A 97 2.14 -6.02 -1.73
CA LEU A 97 3.57 -6.31 -1.57
C LEU A 97 3.79 -7.27 -0.40
N ILE A 98 4.62 -8.29 -0.62
CA ILE A 98 4.97 -9.30 0.37
C ILE A 98 6.50 -9.38 0.47
N ASN A 99 7.03 -9.28 1.69
CA ASN A 99 8.43 -9.60 1.97
C ASN A 99 8.52 -11.09 2.35
N PHE A 100 9.30 -11.85 1.58
CA PHE A 100 9.53 -13.29 1.82
C PHE A 100 10.99 -13.60 2.16
N LYS A 101 11.80 -12.56 2.38
CA LYS A 101 13.16 -12.72 2.88
C LYS A 101 13.09 -12.96 4.39
N SER A 102 13.46 -14.18 4.80
CA SER A 102 13.58 -14.59 6.20
C SER A 102 14.82 -14.01 6.87
#